data_AF-A0A382ZRP2-F1
#
_entry.id   AF-A0A382ZRP2-F1
#
_cell.length_a   1.000
_cell.length_b   1.000
_cell.length_c   1.000
_cell.angle_alpha   90.00
_cell.angle_beta   90.00
_cell.angle_gamma   90.00
#
_symmetry.space_group_name_H-M   'P 1'
#
loop_
_entity.id
_entity.type
_entity.pdbx_description
1 polymer ?
#
loop_
_entity_poly.entity_id
_entity_poly.type
_entity_poly.pdbx_seq_one_letter_code
_entity_poly.pdbx_strand_id
1 'polypeptide(L)' 'SGVLNLAAGGSTNQIKVTDGAILPITDDDVDLGSASYQFKNAYFDGTLEADAITIGGTAVSAGGATKGFAIAVAIAL' A
#
# COMPACT_ATOMS: atom_id res chain seq x y z
N SER A 1 -13.38 17.33 -16.77
CA SER A 1 -13.30 15.89 -16.48
C SER A 1 -14.29 15.56 -15.38
N GLY A 2 -15.00 14.43 -15.48
CA GLY A 2 -15.93 13.99 -14.45
C GLY A 2 -15.19 13.36 -13.28
N VAL A 3 -15.48 13.81 -12.06
CA VAL A 3 -15.06 13.11 -10.85
C VAL A 3 -16.06 12.00 -10.60
N LEU A 4 -15.59 10.77 -10.43
CA LEU A 4 -16.42 9.68 -9.92
C LEU A 4 -16.17 9.59 -8.41
N ASN A 5 -17.21 9.87 -7.64
CA ASN A 5 -17.19 9.74 -6.19
C ASN A 5 -17.83 8.42 -5.80
N LEU A 6 -17.10 7.58 -5.07
CA LEU A 6 -17.64 6.30 -4.58
C LEU A 6 -18.04 6.47 -3.12
N ALA A 7 -19.32 6.24 -2.82
CA ALA A 7 -19.85 6.23 -1.46
C ALA A 7 -19.96 4.78 -0.97
N ALA A 8 -19.33 4.47 0.16
CA ALA A 8 -19.39 3.15 0.80
C ALA A 8 -20.72 2.98 1.58
N GLY A 9 -21.85 3.04 0.87
CA GLY A 9 -23.19 2.80 1.44
C GLY A 9 -23.78 3.90 2.34
N GLY A 10 -23.09 5.05 2.51
CA GLY A 10 -23.57 6.22 3.26
C GLY A 10 -23.74 7.49 2.40
N SER A 11 -24.10 8.62 3.02
CA SER A 11 -24.30 9.91 2.31
C SER A 11 -23.01 10.70 2.04
N THR A 12 -21.87 10.21 2.54
CA THR A 12 -20.56 10.87 2.39
C THR A 12 -19.74 10.17 1.31
N ASN A 13 -19.18 10.96 0.40
CA ASN A 13 -18.22 10.47 -0.58
C ASN A 13 -16.92 10.08 0.12
N GLN A 14 -16.35 8.93 -0.22
CA GLN A 14 -15.13 8.41 0.42
C GLN A 14 -13.91 8.49 -0.48
N ILE A 15 -14.08 8.12 -1.76
CA ILE A 15 -13.01 8.12 -2.76
C ILE A 15 -13.33 9.11 -3.88
N LYS A 16 -12.30 9.84 -4.32
CA LYS A 16 -12.32 10.71 -5.51
C LYS A 16 -11.43 10.12 -6.60
N VAL A 17 -12.01 9.85 -7.77
CA VAL A 17 -11.27 9.47 -8.97
C VAL A 17 -11.18 10.63 -9.94
N THR A 18 -9.96 10.94 -10.39
CA THR A 18 -9.64 12.00 -11.35
C THR A 18 -8.77 11.47 -12.46
N ASP A 19 -8.54 12.28 -13.50
CA ASP A 19 -7.53 11.98 -14.51
C ASP A 19 -6.14 11.98 -13.86
N GLY A 20 -5.57 10.78 -13.67
CA GLY A 20 -4.25 10.56 -13.09
C GLY A 20 -4.19 10.22 -11.60
N ALA A 21 -5.30 10.17 -10.86
CA ALA A 21 -5.26 9.83 -9.43
C ALA A 21 -6.55 9.20 -8.88
N ILE A 22 -6.36 8.33 -7.89
CA ILE A 22 -7.40 7.78 -6.99
C ILE A 22 -6.98 8.18 -5.58
N LEU A 23 -7.80 8.98 -4.90
CA LEU A 23 -7.47 9.56 -3.60
C LEU A 23 -8.62 9.35 -2.60
N PRO A 24 -8.34 9.08 -1.32
CA PRO A 24 -9.33 9.26 -0.27
C PRO A 24 -9.66 10.74 -0.11
N ILE A 25 -10.90 11.03 0.30
CA ILE A 25 -11.37 12.41 0.50
C ILE A 25 -10.84 12.98 1.83
N THR A 26 -10.72 12.12 2.85
CA THR A 26 -10.14 12.44 4.15
C THR A 26 -8.88 11.61 4.36
N ASP A 27 -7.89 12.17 5.04
CA ASP A 27 -6.66 11.46 5.39
C ASP A 27 -6.96 10.29 6.36
N ASP A 28 -6.29 9.16 6.18
CA ASP A 28 -6.43 7.93 6.99
C ASP A 28 -7.86 7.38 7.16
N ASP A 29 -8.75 7.62 6.18
CA ASP A 29 -10.20 7.29 6.28
C ASP A 29 -10.60 6.03 5.48
N VAL A 30 -9.76 5.57 4.54
CA VAL A 30 -10.12 4.47 3.63
C VAL A 30 -9.05 3.38 3.57
N ASP A 31 -9.47 2.15 3.92
CA ASP A 31 -8.66 0.95 3.78
C ASP A 31 -8.62 0.42 2.34
N LEU A 32 -7.46 -0.13 1.93
CA LEU A 32 -7.30 -0.90 0.71
C LEU A 32 -7.35 -2.41 0.99
N GLY A 33 -8.56 -2.89 1.26
CA GLY A 33 -8.84 -4.30 1.56
C GLY A 33 -9.02 -4.56 3.05
N SER A 34 -9.07 -5.83 3.45
CA SER A 34 -9.20 -6.27 4.85
C SER A 34 -8.75 -7.73 4.99
N ALA A 35 -8.80 -8.26 6.21
CA ALA A 35 -8.52 -9.68 6.46
C ALA A 35 -9.40 -10.63 5.62
N SER A 36 -10.66 -10.24 5.35
CA SER A 36 -11.62 -11.04 4.59
C SER A 36 -11.67 -10.70 3.09
N TYR A 37 -11.17 -9.53 2.70
CA TYR A 37 -11.20 -9.03 1.32
C TYR A 37 -9.82 -8.55 0.89
N GLN A 38 -9.04 -9.45 0.29
CA GLN A 38 -7.64 -9.21 -0.08
C GLN A 38 -7.51 -9.01 -1.60
N PHE A 39 -6.67 -8.07 -2.01
CA PHE A 39 -6.22 -7.99 -3.39
C PHE A 39 -5.33 -9.19 -3.72
N LYS A 40 -5.46 -9.73 -4.94
CA LYS A 40 -4.57 -10.81 -5.38
C LYS A 40 -3.12 -10.36 -5.53
N ASN A 41 -2.91 -9.16 -6.07
CA ASN A 41 -1.59 -8.59 -6.35
C ASN A 41 -1.66 -7.06 -6.31
N ALA A 42 -0.51 -6.42 -6.07
CA ALA A 42 -0.32 -4.98 -6.24
C ALA A 42 0.94 -4.74 -7.11
N TYR A 43 0.82 -3.87 -8.12
CA TYR A 43 1.90 -3.51 -9.03
C TYR A 43 2.03 -1.99 -9.06
N PHE A 44 3.20 -1.48 -8.66
CA PHE A 44 3.54 -0.06 -8.66
C PHE A 44 4.78 0.13 -9.54
N ASP A 45 4.73 1.06 -10.50
CA ASP A 45 5.89 1.44 -11.32
C ASP A 45 6.84 2.36 -10.53
N GLY A 46 6.27 3.35 -9.84
CA GLY A 46 6.99 4.31 -9.00
C GLY A 46 7.24 3.82 -7.57
N THR A 47 7.18 4.75 -6.62
CA THR A 47 7.43 4.51 -5.20
C THR A 47 6.15 4.22 -4.43
N LEU A 48 6.25 3.33 -3.44
CA LEU A 48 5.24 3.14 -2.41
C LEU A 48 5.75 3.77 -1.12
N GLU A 49 5.03 4.77 -0.61
CA GLU A 49 5.29 5.37 0.71
C GLU A 49 4.30 4.79 1.71
N ALA A 50 4.80 4.29 2.83
CA ALA A 50 3.98 3.72 3.89
C ALA A 50 4.69 3.87 5.23
N ASP A 51 3.95 4.21 6.28
CA ASP A 51 4.49 4.34 7.64
C ASP A 51 5.02 3.00 8.18
N ALA A 52 4.35 1.90 7.81
CA ALA A 52 4.76 0.54 8.18
C ALA A 52 4.43 -0.47 7.08
N ILE A 53 5.38 -1.37 6.82
CA ILE A 53 5.18 -2.52 5.92
C ILE A 53 5.48 -3.80 6.70
N THR A 54 4.60 -4.79 6.58
CA THR A 54 4.74 -6.10 7.22
C THR A 54 4.67 -7.21 6.16
N ILE A 55 5.62 -8.15 6.18
CA ILE A 55 5.65 -9.32 5.28
C ILE A 55 5.64 -10.58 6.14
N GLY A 56 4.61 -11.42 5.99
CA GLY A 56 4.48 -12.66 6.77
C GLY A 56 4.47 -12.41 8.29
N GLY A 57 3.92 -11.27 8.74
CA GLY A 57 3.89 -10.89 10.16
C GLY A 57 5.17 -10.23 10.69
N THR A 58 6.20 -10.05 9.86
CA THR A 58 7.45 -9.38 10.25
C THR A 58 7.50 -7.94 9.72
N ALA A 59 7.76 -6.98 10.61
CA ALA A 59 7.92 -5.58 10.24
C ALA A 59 9.19 -5.37 9.40
N VAL A 60 9.08 -4.60 8.32
CA VAL A 60 10.20 -4.18 7.49
C VAL A 60 10.75 -2.87 8.06
N SER A 61 11.97 -2.89 8.59
CA SER A 61 12.66 -1.67 9.02
C SER A 61 13.30 -0.93 7.84
N ALA A 62 13.44 0.39 7.96
CA ALA A 62 14.11 1.22 6.96
C ALA A 62 15.52 0.67 6.67
N GLY A 63 15.77 0.26 5.41
CA GLY A 63 16.97 -0.46 4.96
C GLY A 63 16.77 -1.95 4.65
N GLY A 64 15.63 -2.54 5.03
CA GLY A 64 15.32 -3.98 4.85
C GLY A 64 14.78 -4.39 3.49
N ALA A 65 14.49 -3.43 2.60
CA ALA A 65 13.98 -3.68 1.24
C ALA A 65 15.03 -3.43 0.15
N THR A 66 16.32 -3.53 0.45
CA THR A 66 17.33 -3.58 -0.60
C THR A 66 17.28 -4.97 -1.24
N LYS A 67 16.94 -5.03 -2.53
CA LYS A 67 17.07 -6.25 -3.32
C LYS A 67 18.45 -6.86 -3.11
N GLY A 68 18.51 -8.09 -2.59
CA GLY A 68 19.73 -8.89 -2.56
C GLY A 68 20.57 -8.78 -1.30
N PHE A 69 20.01 -9.10 -0.13
CA PHE A 69 20.84 -9.71 0.91
C PHE A 69 21.29 -11.09 0.41
N ALA A 70 22.38 -11.14 -0.34
CA ALA A 70 23.33 -12.20 -0.11
C ALA A 70 23.80 -11.97 1.33
N ILE A 71 23.36 -12.80 2.28
CA ILE A 71 24.13 -13.00 3.50
C ILE A 71 25.46 -13.51 2.98
N ALA A 72 26.43 -12.62 2.80
CA ALA A 72 27.80 -13.01 2.51
C ALA A 72 28.14 -14.02 3.60
N VAL A 73 28.29 -15.28 3.19
CA VAL A 73 28.62 -16.41 4.04
C VAL A 73 29.72 -15.93 4.98
N ALA A 74 29.46 -15.92 6.29
CA ALA A 74 30.53 -15.83 7.26
C ALA A 74 31.33 -17.12 7.08
N ILE A 75 32.32 -17.09 6.19
CA ILE A 75 33.31 -18.15 6.08
C ILE A 75 34.11 -18.01 7.38
N ALA A 76 33.81 -18.86 8.35
CA ALA A 76 34.63 -18.99 9.54
C ALA A 76 36.05 -19.36 9.06
N LEU A 77 37.01 -18.48 9.32
CA LEU A 77 38.44 -18.77 9.20
C LEU A 77 38.90 -19.51 10.45
#